data_AF-Q1IP91-F1
#
_entry.id   AF-Q1IP91-F1
#
_cell.length_a   1.000
_cell.length_b   1.000
_cell.length_c   1.000
_cell.angle_alpha   90.00
_cell.angle_beta   90.00
_cell.angle_gamma   90.00
#
_symmetry.space_group_name_H-M   'P 1'
#
loop_
_entity.id
_entity.type
_entity.pdbx_description
1 polymer ?
#
loop_
_entity_poly.entity_id
_entity_poly.type
_entity_poly.pdbx_seq_one_letter_code
_entity_poly.pdbx_strand_id
1 'polypeptide(L)'
;MACAPAVAVGQHRGHSTGATTPNEPPVDEDLTKFAHAVELQASPRQVLHFGQFTQSTGAARKKAQAIVNHATADVLHGADPLIDLLDDLQWEGTRFFASFTQMQKSGLKPVTKKLGKTNDEIKRQAKALQGARAAANEGEILAVSAKLDETLAKFEGQQKALAREMGISDDESGE
;
A
#
# COMPACT_ATOMS: atom_id res chain seq x y z
N MET A 1 3.16 -75.02 -38.76
CA MET A 1 3.66 -74.02 -37.80
C MET A 1 4.33 -72.91 -38.60
N ALA A 2 3.60 -71.81 -38.86
CA ALA A 2 4.12 -70.47 -39.10
C ALA A 2 2.93 -69.51 -39.23
N CYS A 3 2.94 -68.48 -38.39
CA CYS A 3 1.93 -67.45 -38.22
C CYS A 3 2.14 -66.27 -39.18
N ALA A 4 1.02 -65.84 -39.77
CA ALA A 4 0.44 -64.49 -39.74
C ALA A 4 1.09 -63.28 -40.49
N PRO A 5 0.24 -62.28 -40.86
CA PRO A 5 0.41 -61.35 -42.01
C PRO A 5 0.43 -59.85 -41.61
N ALA A 6 0.47 -58.92 -42.58
CA ALA A 6 -0.23 -57.61 -42.59
C ALA A 6 0.12 -56.83 -43.88
N VAL A 7 -0.81 -56.54 -44.81
CA VAL A 7 -1.89 -55.53 -44.92
C VAL A 7 -1.44 -54.07 -45.13
N ALA A 8 -1.68 -53.62 -46.37
CA ALA A 8 -1.95 -52.31 -46.97
C ALA A 8 -1.62 -50.98 -46.25
N VAL A 9 -0.96 -50.08 -47.00
CA VAL A 9 -0.94 -48.62 -46.76
C VAL A 9 -1.57 -47.91 -47.97
N GLY A 10 -2.67 -47.20 -47.71
CA GLY A 10 -3.35 -46.33 -48.66
C GLY A 10 -2.73 -44.93 -48.71
N GLN A 11 -2.75 -44.34 -49.90
CA GLN A 11 -2.29 -42.97 -50.18
C GLN A 11 -3.36 -41.95 -49.77
N HIS A 12 -2.99 -40.93 -48.99
CA HIS A 12 -3.80 -39.74 -48.80
C HIS A 12 -3.17 -38.52 -49.48
N ARG A 13 -3.88 -38.03 -50.50
CA ARG A 13 -3.74 -36.72 -51.13
C ARG A 13 -4.63 -35.74 -50.35
N GLY A 14 -4.11 -34.56 -50.00
CA GLY A 14 -4.91 -33.53 -49.33
C GLY A 14 -4.11 -32.27 -49.03
N HIS A 15 -4.01 -31.41 -50.02
CA HIS A 15 -3.57 -30.02 -49.89
C HIS A 15 -4.65 -29.26 -49.10
N SER A 16 -4.30 -28.60 -48.01
CA SER A 16 -5.12 -27.52 -47.44
C SER A 16 -4.19 -26.40 -46.95
N THR A 17 -4.11 -25.36 -47.77
CA THR A 17 -3.57 -24.05 -47.47
C THR A 17 -4.51 -23.33 -46.52
N GLY A 18 -4.14 -23.22 -45.25
CA GLY A 18 -4.87 -22.47 -44.24
C GLY A 18 -3.99 -21.39 -43.62
N ALA A 19 -4.13 -20.17 -44.14
CA ALA A 19 -3.73 -18.87 -43.60
C ALA A 19 -2.67 -18.84 -42.48
N THR A 20 -1.43 -18.58 -42.86
CA THR A 20 -0.42 -17.97 -41.99
C THR A 20 -0.93 -16.60 -41.53
N THR A 21 -1.42 -16.52 -40.29
CA THR A 21 -1.49 -15.24 -39.59
C THR A 21 -0.09 -14.65 -39.54
N PRO A 22 0.11 -13.33 -39.79
CA PRO A 22 1.40 -12.70 -39.59
C PRO A 22 1.85 -12.98 -38.15
N ASN A 23 2.99 -13.63 -38.03
CA ASN A 23 3.62 -13.93 -36.75
C ASN A 23 3.99 -12.57 -36.14
N GLU A 24 3.13 -12.05 -35.26
CA GLU A 24 3.40 -10.84 -34.50
C GLU A 24 4.69 -11.12 -33.69
N PRO A 25 5.72 -10.27 -33.79
CA PRO A 25 6.95 -10.50 -33.05
C PRO A 25 6.62 -10.63 -31.55
N PRO A 26 7.25 -11.57 -30.83
CA PRO A 26 6.96 -11.74 -29.42
C PRO A 26 7.15 -10.40 -28.72
N VAL A 27 6.09 -9.93 -28.06
CA VAL A 27 6.15 -8.70 -27.27
C VAL A 27 7.19 -8.95 -26.19
N ASP A 28 8.22 -8.10 -26.17
CA ASP A 28 9.29 -8.18 -25.20
C ASP A 28 8.70 -8.02 -23.79
N GLU A 29 8.72 -9.10 -23.01
CA GLU A 29 8.15 -9.11 -21.66
C GLU A 29 8.78 -8.03 -20.79
N ASP A 30 10.07 -7.73 -20.98
CA ASP A 30 10.76 -6.72 -20.18
C ASP A 30 10.30 -5.31 -20.57
N LEU A 31 10.00 -5.07 -21.85
CA LEU A 31 9.37 -3.83 -22.29
C LEU A 31 7.97 -3.66 -21.70
N THR A 32 7.18 -4.74 -21.58
CA THR A 32 5.85 -4.68 -20.95
C THR A 32 5.93 -4.39 -19.46
N LYS A 33 6.88 -5.01 -18.75
CA LYS A 33 7.13 -4.74 -17.32
C LYS A 33 7.59 -3.31 -17.10
N PHE A 34 8.46 -2.80 -17.98
CA PHE A 34 8.93 -1.43 -17.93
C PHE A 34 7.77 -0.45 -18.14
N ALA A 35 6.96 -0.62 -19.20
CA ALA A 35 5.81 0.23 -19.45
C ALA A 35 4.83 0.23 -18.26
N HIS A 36 4.57 -0.95 -17.69
CA HIS A 36 3.74 -1.07 -16.49
C HIS A 36 4.35 -0.34 -15.28
N ALA A 37 5.66 -0.45 -15.05
CA ALA A 37 6.33 0.27 -13.96
C ALA A 37 6.24 1.80 -14.13
N VAL A 38 6.35 2.31 -15.36
CA VAL A 38 6.15 3.74 -15.66
C VAL A 38 4.74 4.20 -15.31
N GLU A 39 3.71 3.39 -15.60
CA GLU A 39 2.32 3.73 -15.26
C GLU A 39 2.06 3.76 -13.74
N LEU A 40 2.88 3.08 -12.95
CA LEU A 40 2.78 3.11 -11.48
C LEU A 40 3.50 4.28 -10.83
N GLN A 41 4.36 5.00 -11.56
CA GLN A 41 5.11 6.12 -11.00
C GLN A 41 4.19 7.20 -10.42
N ALA A 42 4.60 7.75 -9.29
CA ALA A 42 3.93 8.89 -8.69
C ALA A 42 4.07 10.12 -9.60
N SER A 43 2.97 10.81 -9.83
CA SER A 43 3.03 12.19 -10.33
C SER A 43 3.67 13.13 -9.28
N PRO A 44 4.22 14.29 -9.67
CA PRO A 44 4.77 15.26 -8.72
C PRO A 44 3.77 15.66 -7.62
N ARG A 45 2.49 15.77 -7.97
CA ARG A 45 1.42 16.04 -6.99
C ARG A 45 1.24 14.90 -5.99
N GLN A 46 1.35 13.66 -6.44
CA GLN A 46 1.30 12.48 -5.57
C GLN A 46 2.48 12.42 -4.61
N VAL A 47 3.68 12.80 -5.06
CA VAL A 47 4.87 12.91 -4.20
C VAL A 47 4.60 13.89 -3.06
N LEU A 48 4.09 15.09 -3.35
CA LEU A 48 3.74 16.08 -2.33
C LEU A 48 2.69 15.57 -1.33
N HIS A 49 1.61 14.96 -1.81
CA HIS A 49 0.58 14.38 -0.93
C HIS A 49 1.13 13.22 -0.09
N PHE A 50 2.02 12.41 -0.65
CA PHE A 50 2.68 11.35 0.08
C PHE A 50 3.61 11.88 1.18
N GLY A 51 4.33 12.97 0.91
CA GLY A 51 5.14 13.68 1.90
C GLY A 51 4.29 14.17 3.07
N GLN A 52 3.17 14.84 2.80
CA GLN A 52 2.23 15.30 3.84
C GLN A 52 1.67 14.11 4.64
N PHE A 53 1.27 13.05 3.95
CA PHE A 53 0.72 11.85 4.56
C PHE A 53 1.73 11.14 5.49
N THR A 54 2.99 11.00 5.08
CA THR A 54 4.04 10.39 5.89
C THR A 54 4.49 11.28 7.05
N GLN A 55 4.47 12.60 6.86
CA GLN A 55 4.73 13.57 7.92
C GLN A 55 3.69 13.47 9.04
N SER A 56 2.39 13.42 8.70
CA SER A 56 1.31 13.26 9.69
C SER A 56 1.41 11.92 10.43
N THR A 57 1.75 10.82 9.72
CA THR A 57 2.02 9.53 10.37
C THR A 57 3.16 9.63 11.39
N GLY A 58 4.30 10.20 10.99
CA GLY A 58 5.47 10.33 11.86
C GLY A 58 5.21 11.24 13.06
N ALA A 59 4.44 12.31 12.90
CA ALA A 59 4.03 13.20 13.98
C ALA A 59 3.11 12.49 14.98
N ALA A 60 2.07 11.79 14.50
CA ALA A 60 1.18 11.00 15.36
C ALA A 60 1.95 9.95 16.15
N ARG A 61 2.90 9.26 15.51
CA ARG A 61 3.74 8.24 16.15
C ARG A 61 4.62 8.83 17.26
N LYS A 62 5.31 9.94 16.98
CA LYS A 62 6.12 10.66 17.99
C LYS A 62 5.28 11.08 19.18
N LYS A 63 4.06 11.55 18.96
CA LYS A 63 3.16 11.96 20.04
C LYS A 63 2.68 10.76 20.87
N ALA A 64 2.32 9.65 20.24
CA ALA A 64 1.98 8.41 20.93
C ALA A 64 3.14 7.92 21.83
N GLN A 65 4.37 7.93 21.31
CA GLN A 65 5.58 7.60 22.10
C GLN A 65 5.80 8.55 23.27
N ALA A 66 5.58 9.85 23.07
CA ALA A 66 5.72 10.83 24.16
C ALA A 66 4.74 10.55 25.31
N ILE A 67 3.49 10.18 25.00
CA ILE A 67 2.49 9.81 26.03
C ILE A 67 2.94 8.56 26.81
N VAL A 68 3.42 7.53 26.10
CA VAL A 68 3.87 6.28 26.72
C VAL A 68 5.10 6.49 27.59
N ASN A 69 6.06 7.31 27.14
CA ASN A 69 7.32 7.54 27.85
C ASN A 69 7.21 8.54 29.02
N HIS A 70 6.25 9.47 28.97
CA HIS A 70 6.06 10.53 29.97
C HIS A 70 4.75 10.36 30.76
N ALA A 71 4.35 9.11 30.99
CA ALA A 71 3.11 8.70 31.66
C ALA A 71 2.85 9.33 33.06
N THR A 72 3.82 10.05 33.63
CA THR A 72 3.80 10.55 35.01
C THR A 72 3.39 12.01 35.17
N ALA A 73 3.25 12.80 34.09
CA ALA A 73 2.98 14.24 34.24
C ALA A 73 1.84 14.83 33.39
N ASP A 74 1.45 14.24 32.26
CA ASP A 74 0.41 14.87 31.43
C ASP A 74 -0.26 13.98 30.36
N VAL A 75 -0.72 12.80 30.76
CA VAL A 75 -1.35 11.84 29.83
C VAL A 75 -2.64 12.40 29.22
N LEU A 76 -3.45 13.10 30.04
CA LEU A 76 -4.73 13.65 29.63
C LEU A 76 -4.59 14.77 28.59
N HIS A 77 -3.74 15.79 28.82
CA HIS A 77 -3.56 16.85 27.82
C HIS A 77 -2.72 16.35 26.62
N GLY A 78 -1.96 15.25 26.79
CA GLY A 78 -1.27 14.59 25.69
C GLY A 78 -2.19 13.99 24.63
N ALA A 79 -3.41 13.60 24.99
CA ALA A 79 -4.33 12.89 24.10
C ALA A 79 -4.97 13.78 23.03
N ASP A 80 -5.33 15.03 23.33
CA ASP A 80 -6.01 15.91 22.35
C ASP A 80 -5.13 16.16 21.11
N PRO A 81 -3.84 16.54 21.24
CA PRO A 81 -2.98 16.70 20.08
C PRO A 81 -2.71 15.39 19.33
N LEU A 82 -2.78 14.24 20.01
CA LEU A 82 -2.66 12.94 19.32
C LEU A 82 -3.91 12.66 18.47
N ILE A 83 -5.10 12.98 18.98
CA ILE A 83 -6.36 12.85 18.24
C ILE A 83 -6.31 13.72 16.98
N ASP A 84 -5.93 14.99 17.10
CA ASP A 84 -5.83 15.91 15.95
C ASP A 84 -4.86 15.39 14.87
N LEU A 85 -3.69 14.91 15.28
CA LEU A 85 -2.70 14.32 14.36
C LEU A 85 -3.21 13.05 13.67
N LEU A 86 -4.04 12.26 14.35
CA LEU A 86 -4.67 11.08 13.74
C LEU A 86 -5.72 11.49 12.70
N ASP A 87 -6.48 12.57 12.94
CA ASP A 87 -7.44 13.10 11.98
C ASP A 87 -6.73 13.68 10.74
N ASP A 88 -5.64 14.42 10.93
CA ASP A 88 -4.78 14.90 9.83
C ASP A 88 -4.21 13.74 9.01
N LEU A 89 -3.73 12.69 9.67
CA LEU A 89 -3.27 11.46 8.99
C LEU A 89 -4.39 10.86 8.12
N GLN A 90 -5.63 10.78 8.64
CA GLN A 90 -6.76 10.24 7.88
C GLN A 90 -7.11 11.12 6.67
N TRP A 91 -7.09 12.43 6.86
CA TRP A 91 -7.33 13.39 5.80
C TRP A 91 -6.29 13.27 4.68
N GLU A 92 -5.01 13.36 5.01
CA GLU A 92 -3.93 13.30 4.02
C GLU A 92 -3.85 11.93 3.34
N GLY A 93 -4.09 10.84 4.08
CA GLY A 93 -4.20 9.51 3.50
C GLY A 93 -5.34 9.42 2.48
N THR A 94 -6.52 9.94 2.82
CA THR A 94 -7.68 9.94 1.91
C THR A 94 -7.39 10.73 0.64
N ARG A 95 -6.79 11.92 0.80
CA ARG A 95 -6.39 12.78 -0.31
C ARG A 95 -5.37 12.11 -1.23
N PHE A 96 -4.38 11.44 -0.65
CA PHE A 96 -3.37 10.72 -1.42
C PHE A 96 -3.99 9.56 -2.22
N PHE A 97 -4.79 8.69 -1.61
CA PHE A 97 -5.43 7.58 -2.33
C PHE A 97 -6.45 8.03 -3.38
N ALA A 98 -7.15 9.15 -3.15
CA ALA A 98 -8.07 9.72 -4.12
C ALA A 98 -7.37 10.18 -5.40
N SER A 99 -6.08 10.52 -5.32
CA SER A 99 -5.29 10.96 -6.48
C SER A 99 -4.85 9.82 -7.41
N PHE A 100 -5.07 8.54 -7.05
CA PHE A 100 -4.59 7.42 -7.83
C PHE A 100 -5.32 7.28 -9.16
N THR A 101 -4.55 7.05 -10.23
CA THR A 101 -5.08 6.66 -11.54
C THR A 101 -5.69 5.26 -11.48
N GLN A 102 -6.43 4.86 -12.52
CA GLN A 102 -6.99 3.51 -12.57
C GLN A 102 -5.90 2.44 -12.61
N MET A 103 -4.81 2.68 -13.35
CA MET A 103 -3.67 1.77 -13.43
C MET A 103 -2.96 1.63 -12.07
N GLN A 104 -2.75 2.75 -11.37
CA GLN A 104 -2.20 2.72 -10.01
C GLN A 104 -3.12 1.97 -9.03
N LYS A 105 -4.45 2.16 -9.11
CA LYS A 105 -5.41 1.42 -8.26
C LYS A 105 -5.33 -0.09 -8.46
N SER A 106 -5.19 -0.56 -9.70
CA SER A 106 -5.04 -1.99 -9.98
C SER A 106 -3.65 -2.53 -9.63
N GLY A 107 -2.59 -1.84 -10.05
CA GLY A 107 -1.21 -2.31 -9.87
C GLY A 107 -0.74 -2.24 -8.41
N LEU A 108 -1.16 -1.22 -7.66
CA LEU A 108 -0.79 -1.04 -6.25
C LEU A 108 -1.77 -1.70 -5.29
N LYS A 109 -2.77 -2.45 -5.79
CA LYS A 109 -3.80 -3.12 -4.98
C LYS A 109 -3.22 -3.98 -3.83
N PRO A 110 -2.15 -4.77 -4.02
CA PRO A 110 -1.63 -5.61 -2.94
C PRO A 110 -1.10 -4.79 -1.76
N VAL A 111 -0.34 -3.72 -2.03
CA VAL A 111 0.26 -2.87 -0.99
C VAL A 111 -0.80 -1.97 -0.34
N THR A 112 -1.67 -1.34 -1.13
CA THR A 112 -2.77 -0.48 -0.63
C THR A 112 -3.78 -1.26 0.20
N LYS A 113 -4.04 -2.54 -0.11
CA LYS A 113 -4.91 -3.39 0.73
C LYS A 113 -4.30 -3.66 2.10
N LYS A 114 -2.98 -3.88 2.19
CA LYS A 114 -2.29 -4.08 3.48
C LYS A 114 -2.30 -2.79 4.30
N LEU A 115 -2.05 -1.67 3.63
CA LEU A 115 -2.08 -0.34 4.22
C LEU A 115 -3.48 0.02 4.73
N GLY A 116 -4.52 -0.23 3.93
CA GLY A 116 -5.93 -0.03 4.33
C GLY A 116 -6.31 -0.80 5.60
N LYS A 117 -5.88 -2.06 5.73
CA LYS A 117 -6.12 -2.85 6.94
C LYS A 117 -5.49 -2.23 8.19
N THR A 118 -4.24 -1.78 8.09
CA THR A 118 -3.58 -1.10 9.21
C THR A 118 -4.25 0.24 9.50
N ASN A 119 -4.68 0.97 8.46
CA ASN A 119 -5.41 2.22 8.63
C ASN A 119 -6.74 2.04 9.37
N ASP A 120 -7.48 0.98 9.07
CA ASP A 120 -8.73 0.67 9.78
C ASP A 120 -8.49 0.38 11.27
N GLU A 121 -7.37 -0.27 11.59
CA GLU A 121 -6.94 -0.47 12.97
C GLU A 121 -6.55 0.85 13.65
N ILE A 122 -5.84 1.76 12.95
CA ILE A 122 -5.55 3.12 13.44
C ILE A 122 -6.87 3.86 13.74
N LYS A 123 -7.84 3.84 12.84
CA LYS A 123 -9.16 4.48 13.04
C LYS A 123 -9.89 3.92 14.26
N ARG A 124 -9.83 2.60 14.46
CA ARG A 124 -10.43 1.95 15.62
C ARG A 124 -9.76 2.43 16.91
N GLN A 125 -8.43 2.53 16.92
CA GLN A 125 -7.68 3.01 18.07
C GLN A 125 -7.88 4.51 18.32
N ALA A 126 -8.00 5.33 17.28
CA ALA A 126 -8.34 6.74 17.40
C ALA A 126 -9.69 6.93 18.11
N LYS A 127 -10.71 6.14 17.73
CA LYS A 127 -12.02 6.14 18.43
C LYS A 127 -11.90 5.70 19.89
N ALA A 128 -11.09 4.68 20.17
CA ALA A 128 -10.85 4.24 21.54
C ALA A 128 -10.16 5.34 22.36
N LEU A 129 -9.18 6.03 21.78
CA LEU A 129 -8.49 7.15 22.40
C LEU A 129 -9.45 8.31 22.71
N GLN A 130 -10.33 8.67 21.78
CA GLN A 130 -11.39 9.67 22.00
C GLN A 130 -12.30 9.27 23.18
N GLY A 131 -12.71 8.01 23.25
CA GLY A 131 -13.51 7.48 24.36
C GLY A 131 -12.77 7.55 25.70
N ALA A 132 -11.52 7.09 25.74
CA ALA A 132 -10.68 7.13 26.94
C ALA A 132 -10.44 8.58 27.42
N ARG A 133 -10.21 9.49 26.47
CA ARG A 133 -10.06 10.93 26.73
C ARG A 133 -11.33 11.57 27.30
N ALA A 134 -12.50 11.23 26.74
CA ALA A 134 -13.78 11.70 27.25
C ALA A 134 -14.09 11.16 28.66
N ALA A 135 -13.65 9.94 28.97
CA ALA A 135 -13.77 9.33 30.28
C ALA A 135 -12.67 9.75 31.28
N ALA A 136 -11.71 10.58 30.86
CA ALA A 136 -10.50 10.92 31.62
C ALA A 136 -9.74 9.69 32.14
N ASN A 137 -9.73 8.59 31.38
CA ASN A 137 -9.12 7.33 31.76
C ASN A 137 -7.65 7.27 31.29
N GLU A 138 -6.74 7.73 32.15
CA GLU A 138 -5.29 7.77 31.86
C GLU A 138 -4.68 6.40 31.53
N GLY A 139 -5.10 5.35 32.24
CA GLY A 139 -4.59 4.00 31.99
C GLY A 139 -4.97 3.47 30.61
N GLU A 140 -6.19 3.77 30.17
CA GLU A 140 -6.65 3.41 28.82
C GLU A 140 -6.00 4.28 27.75
N ILE A 141 -5.80 5.58 28.00
CA ILE A 141 -5.05 6.46 27.10
C ILE A 141 -3.62 5.91 26.89
N LEU A 142 -2.94 5.50 27.95
CA LEU A 142 -1.61 4.89 27.87
C LEU A 142 -1.61 3.60 27.06
N ALA A 143 -2.56 2.69 27.35
CA ALA A 143 -2.67 1.41 26.65
C ALA A 143 -2.98 1.60 25.15
N VAL A 144 -3.90 2.50 24.82
CA VAL A 144 -4.24 2.82 23.43
C VAL A 144 -3.08 3.52 22.72
N SER A 145 -2.36 4.42 23.39
CA SER A 145 -1.19 5.11 22.83
C SER A 145 -0.04 4.16 22.51
N ALA A 146 0.23 3.17 23.38
CA ALA A 146 1.22 2.13 23.10
C ALA A 146 0.85 1.31 21.86
N LYS A 147 -0.43 0.92 21.75
CA LYS A 147 -0.93 0.18 20.59
C LYS A 147 -0.88 1.02 19.30
N LEU A 148 -1.13 2.32 19.41
CA LEU A 148 -1.02 3.27 18.31
C LEU A 148 0.42 3.37 17.80
N ASP A 149 1.43 3.46 18.68
CA ASP A 149 2.84 3.49 18.26
C ASP A 149 3.20 2.25 17.43
N GLU A 150 2.86 1.05 17.91
CA GLU A 150 3.11 -0.20 17.17
C GLU A 150 2.40 -0.23 15.81
N THR A 151 1.13 0.20 15.80
CA THR A 151 0.30 0.18 14.59
C THR A 151 0.79 1.21 13.57
N LEU A 152 1.18 2.41 14.03
CA LEU A 152 1.76 3.46 13.20
C LEU A 152 3.14 3.06 12.66
N ALA A 153 3.99 2.41 13.47
CA ALA A 153 5.27 1.88 12.98
C ALA A 153 5.08 0.87 11.83
N LYS A 154 4.11 -0.02 11.95
CA LYS A 154 3.74 -0.95 10.88
C LYS A 154 3.19 -0.21 9.66
N PHE A 155 2.41 0.84 9.88
CA PHE A 155 1.85 1.67 8.82
C PHE A 155 2.94 2.40 8.03
N GLU A 156 3.92 3.00 8.70
CA GLU A 156 5.10 3.63 8.09
C GLU A 156 5.87 2.62 7.22
N GLY A 157 6.05 1.38 7.70
CA GLY A 157 6.67 0.32 6.90
C GLY A 157 5.91 0.01 5.61
N GLN A 158 4.58 0.08 5.65
CA GLN A 158 3.72 -0.10 4.47
C GLN A 158 3.72 1.14 3.56
N GLN A 159 3.79 2.35 4.12
CA GLN A 159 3.98 3.59 3.36
C GLN A 159 5.30 3.54 2.58
N LYS A 160 6.40 3.08 3.21
CA LYS A 160 7.70 2.89 2.53
C LYS A 160 7.64 1.84 1.40
N ALA A 161 6.88 0.76 1.59
CA ALA A 161 6.66 -0.21 0.52
C ALA A 161 5.89 0.42 -0.66
N LEU A 162 4.87 1.22 -0.36
CA LEU A 162 4.12 1.94 -1.39
C LEU A 162 4.97 2.98 -2.13
N ALA A 163 5.81 3.74 -1.42
CA ALA A 163 6.75 4.68 -2.01
C ALA A 163 7.66 4.00 -3.04
N ARG A 164 8.23 2.85 -2.69
CA ARG A 164 9.07 2.05 -3.60
C ARG A 164 8.34 1.62 -4.87
N GLU A 165 7.12 1.10 -4.75
CA GLU A 165 6.31 0.69 -5.91
C GLU A 165 5.94 1.88 -6.81
N MET A 166 5.81 3.07 -6.23
CA MET A 166 5.48 4.30 -6.94
C MET A 166 6.71 5.08 -7.41
N GLY A 167 7.92 4.60 -7.16
CA GLY A 167 9.16 5.31 -7.50
C GLY A 167 9.35 6.64 -6.76
N ILE A 168 8.79 6.79 -5.56
CA ILE A 168 9.02 7.95 -4.69
C ILE A 168 10.34 7.70 -3.93
N SER A 169 11.36 8.50 -4.24
CA SER A 169 12.65 8.45 -3.56
C SER A 169 12.60 9.12 -2.19
N ASP A 170 13.42 8.65 -1.24
CA ASP A 170 13.60 9.29 0.07
C ASP A 170 14.37 10.65 -0.01
N ASP A 171 14.78 11.06 -1.21
CA ASP A 171 15.70 12.19 -1.49
C ASP A 171 15.02 13.57 -1.65
N GLU A 172 13.75 13.76 -1.26
CA GLU A 172 13.17 15.11 -1.16
C GLU A 172 13.55 15.81 0.17
N SER A 173 14.84 15.82 0.46
CA SER A 173 15.50 16.77 1.36
C SER A 173 16.63 17.45 0.58
N GLY A 174 16.28 18.04 -0.56
CA GLY A 174 17.16 18.84 -1.39
C GLY A 174 16.80 20.32 -1.25
N GLU A 175 17.75 21.06 -0.68
CA GLU A 175 17.87 22.53 -0.54
C GLU A 175 17.29 23.21 0.71
#